data_AF-A0A8E9ZQX5-F1
#
_entry.id   AF-A0A8E9ZQX5-F1
#
_cell.length_a   1.000
_cell.length_b   1.000
_cell.length_c   1.000
_cell.angle_alpha   90.00
_cell.angle_beta   90.00
_cell.angle_gamma   90.00
#
_symmetry.space_group_name_H-M   'P 1'
#
loop_
_entity.id
_entity.type
_entity.pdbx_description
1 polymer ?
#
loop_
_entity_poly.entity_id
_entity_poly.type
_entity_poly.pdbx_seq_one_letter_code
_entity_poly.pdbx_strand_id
1 'polypeptide(L)'
;MSDNNQQCQNNYVQVKNPDPAFMVPQDYIPWPFSLKLMAKAEGFTEGFEFDIASAISRRDGKRKRKPPVLRRKAMNALLMAMCFYYDPLSNKVQRTPRDMAFECGLARHSLTGEVSIERAVGALESLEKDFGFVYCSSACYATAEIFLTPRLFEFLNVFPQSLSEAKLKCLDAKSCAKECADE
;
A
#
# COMPACT_ATOMS: atom_id res chain seq x y z
N MET A 1 27.69 28.01 12.80
CA MET A 1 28.23 28.25 11.45
C MET A 1 28.65 26.88 10.92
N SER A 2 28.01 26.21 9.98
CA SER A 2 26.82 26.47 9.18
C SER A 2 26.29 25.09 8.74
N ASP A 3 24.97 24.92 8.71
CA ASP A 3 24.30 23.68 8.33
C ASP A 3 24.53 23.35 6.84
N ASN A 4 25.10 22.18 6.56
CA ASN A 4 25.17 21.64 5.20
C ASN A 4 23.81 21.05 4.83
N ASN A 5 22.94 21.92 4.33
CA ASN A 5 21.68 21.54 3.70
C ASN A 5 21.99 20.99 2.29
N GLN A 6 22.22 19.67 2.21
CA GLN A 6 22.42 18.97 0.95
C GLN A 6 21.06 18.81 0.26
N GLN A 7 20.68 19.84 -0.49
CA GLN A 7 19.45 19.84 -1.27
C GLN A 7 19.60 18.89 -2.47
N CYS A 8 19.04 17.68 -2.36
CA CYS A 8 18.93 16.75 -3.48
C CYS A 8 18.10 17.39 -4.61
N GLN A 9 18.77 17.86 -5.65
CA GLN A 9 18.12 18.42 -6.83
C GLN A 9 17.38 17.31 -7.58
N ASN A 10 16.06 17.27 -7.41
CA ASN A 10 15.19 16.34 -8.09
C ASN A 10 14.92 16.80 -9.54
N ASN A 11 15.43 16.06 -10.53
CA ASN A 11 15.28 16.33 -11.97
C ASN A 11 13.84 16.11 -12.53
N TYR A 12 12.85 15.87 -11.68
CA TYR A 12 11.46 15.61 -12.09
C TYR A 12 10.60 16.86 -11.99
N VAL A 13 10.54 17.63 -13.07
CA VAL A 13 9.69 18.84 -13.19
C VAL A 13 8.19 18.52 -13.05
N GLN A 14 7.78 17.27 -13.31
CA GLN A 14 6.37 16.91 -13.46
C GLN A 14 5.66 16.47 -12.16
N VAL A 15 6.37 16.17 -11.07
CA VAL A 15 5.77 15.60 -9.85
C VAL A 15 6.22 16.37 -8.61
N LYS A 16 5.26 16.91 -7.84
CA LYS A 16 5.52 17.71 -6.64
C LYS A 16 6.29 16.96 -5.55
N ASN A 17 5.97 15.68 -5.36
CA ASN A 17 6.67 14.80 -4.43
C ASN A 17 7.22 13.57 -5.17
N PRO A 18 8.46 13.59 -5.69
CA PRO A 18 9.02 12.46 -6.43
C PRO A 18 9.27 11.22 -5.55
N ASP A 19 9.41 11.41 -4.24
CA ASP A 19 9.77 10.39 -3.25
C ASP A 19 8.64 10.19 -2.21
N PRO A 20 7.47 9.68 -2.62
CA PRO A 20 6.38 9.39 -1.69
C PRO A 20 6.80 8.30 -0.71
N ALA A 21 6.47 8.51 0.56
CA ALA A 21 6.70 7.58 1.65
C ALA A 21 5.47 7.56 2.55
N PHE A 22 5.10 6.37 3.03
CA PHE A 22 4.02 6.23 4.00
C PHE A 22 4.49 6.70 5.37
N MET A 23 3.78 7.69 5.92
CA MET A 23 4.01 8.18 7.27
C MET A 23 3.07 7.47 8.24
N VAL A 24 3.64 6.74 9.20
CA VAL A 24 2.86 5.98 10.18
C VAL A 24 2.06 6.95 11.07
N PRO A 25 0.72 6.80 11.14
CA PRO A 25 -0.11 7.61 12.04
C PRO A 25 0.20 7.30 13.52
N GLN A 26 0.03 8.29 14.39
CA GLN A 26 0.19 8.09 15.84
C GLN A 26 -1.10 7.58 16.52
N ASP A 27 -2.25 7.78 15.89
CA ASP A 27 -3.59 7.51 16.41
C ASP A 27 -4.14 6.14 16.02
N TYR A 28 -3.35 5.31 15.32
CA TYR A 28 -3.77 3.97 14.89
C TYR A 28 -2.83 2.89 15.38
N ILE A 29 -3.40 1.85 15.99
CA ILE A 29 -2.67 0.67 16.46
C ILE A 29 -2.94 -0.48 15.46
N PRO A 30 -1.98 -0.85 14.60
CA PRO A 30 -2.14 -1.94 13.67
C PRO A 30 -2.08 -3.30 14.37
N TRP A 31 -2.63 -4.33 13.72
CA TRP A 31 -2.41 -5.70 14.17
C TRP A 31 -0.92 -6.06 14.10
N PRO A 32 -0.40 -6.90 15.02
CA PRO A 32 0.99 -7.36 14.97
C PRO A 32 1.37 -8.04 13.65
N PHE A 33 0.41 -8.72 13.01
CA PHE A 33 0.60 -9.30 11.68
C PHE A 33 0.77 -8.23 10.60
N SER A 34 -0.01 -7.15 10.64
CA SER A 34 0.03 -6.04 9.68
C SER A 34 1.37 -5.32 9.70
N LEU A 35 2.00 -5.18 10.88
CA LEU A 35 3.38 -4.67 10.99
C LEU A 35 4.40 -5.59 10.29
N LYS A 36 4.28 -6.90 10.48
CA LYS A 36 5.15 -7.88 9.80
C LYS A 36 4.93 -7.85 8.29
N LEU A 37 3.69 -7.73 7.86
CA LEU A 37 3.32 -7.63 6.45
C LEU A 37 3.87 -6.35 5.82
N MET A 38 3.78 -5.22 6.53
CA MET A 38 4.36 -3.94 6.11
C MET A 38 5.88 -4.06 5.95
N ALA A 39 6.58 -4.66 6.92
CA ALA A 39 8.02 -4.89 6.84
C ALA A 39 8.42 -5.77 5.63
N LYS A 40 7.57 -6.72 5.22
CA LYS A 40 7.78 -7.51 4.00
C LYS A 40 7.56 -6.72 2.72
N ALA A 41 6.66 -5.73 2.75
CA ALA A 41 6.35 -4.89 1.59
C ALA A 41 7.36 -3.76 1.39
N GLU A 42 8.19 -3.46 2.38
CA GLU A 42 9.19 -2.39 2.32
C GLU A 42 10.19 -2.62 1.18
N GLY A 43 10.22 -1.68 0.23
CA GLY A 43 11.12 -1.75 -0.92
C GLY A 43 10.73 -2.80 -1.97
N PHE A 44 9.60 -3.51 -1.78
CA PHE A 44 9.18 -4.61 -2.66
C PHE A 44 9.18 -4.21 -4.14
N THR A 45 8.66 -3.03 -4.47
CA THR A 45 8.55 -2.57 -5.88
C THR A 45 9.89 -2.24 -6.55
N GLU A 46 10.98 -2.25 -5.79
CA GLU A 46 12.35 -2.10 -6.27
C GLU A 46 13.14 -3.40 -6.25
N GLY A 47 12.61 -4.42 -5.58
CA GLY A 47 13.21 -5.74 -5.44
C GLY A 47 13.03 -6.67 -6.64
N PHE A 48 13.70 -7.82 -6.54
CA PHE A 48 13.74 -8.86 -7.57
C PHE A 48 12.38 -9.54 -7.78
N GLU A 49 11.63 -9.75 -6.69
CA GLU A 49 10.30 -10.34 -6.71
C GLU A 49 9.34 -9.49 -7.56
N PHE A 50 9.43 -8.16 -7.46
CA PHE A 50 8.64 -7.28 -8.31
C PHE A 50 9.12 -7.28 -9.77
N ASP A 51 10.41 -7.51 -10.02
CA ASP A 51 10.90 -7.72 -11.39
C ASP A 51 10.33 -8.98 -12.03
N ILE A 52 10.23 -10.07 -11.28
CA ILE A 52 9.52 -11.28 -11.72
C ILE A 52 8.05 -10.94 -11.98
N ALA A 53 7.36 -10.27 -11.05
CA ALA A 53 5.96 -9.88 -11.22
C ALA A 53 5.76 -9.03 -12.48
N SER A 54 6.67 -8.10 -12.75
CA SER A 54 6.66 -7.27 -13.95
C SER A 54 6.94 -8.05 -15.21
N ALA A 55 7.81 -9.06 -15.19
CA ALA A 55 8.05 -9.94 -16.34
C ALA A 55 6.82 -10.78 -16.66
N ILE A 56 6.16 -11.34 -15.65
CA ILE A 56 4.91 -12.10 -15.81
C ILE A 56 3.80 -11.19 -16.36
N SER A 57 3.61 -9.99 -15.79
CA SER A 57 2.64 -9.01 -16.28
C SER A 57 2.87 -8.64 -17.76
N ARG A 58 4.14 -8.61 -18.21
CA ARG A 58 4.49 -8.40 -19.62
C ARG A 58 4.18 -9.58 -20.51
N ARG A 59 4.52 -10.79 -20.06
CA ARG A 59 4.21 -12.04 -20.76
C ARG A 59 2.71 -12.18 -20.97
N ASP A 60 1.92 -11.85 -19.96
CA ASP A 60 0.46 -11.95 -19.99
C ASP A 60 -0.20 -10.79 -20.77
N GLY A 61 0.60 -9.92 -21.41
CA GLY A 61 0.11 -8.83 -22.27
C GLY A 61 -0.48 -7.62 -21.52
N LYS A 62 -0.52 -7.65 -20.18
CA LYS A 62 -1.06 -6.57 -19.34
C LYS A 62 -0.22 -5.30 -19.43
N ARG A 63 1.11 -5.46 -19.49
CA ARG A 63 2.05 -4.34 -19.65
C ARG A 63 3.03 -4.57 -20.78
N LYS A 64 3.46 -3.50 -21.45
CA LYS A 64 4.56 -3.56 -22.44
C LYS A 64 5.96 -3.45 -21.81
N ARG A 65 6.06 -2.71 -20.69
CA ARG A 65 7.33 -2.37 -20.02
C ARG A 65 7.18 -2.38 -18.50
N LYS A 66 8.30 -2.52 -17.79
CA LYS A 66 8.36 -2.32 -16.32
C LYS A 66 7.79 -0.95 -15.97
N PRO A 67 7.01 -0.81 -14.88
CA PRO A 67 6.50 0.49 -14.48
C PRO A 67 7.64 1.50 -14.26
N PRO A 68 7.46 2.77 -14.68
CA PRO A 68 8.43 3.83 -14.44
C PRO A 68 8.74 3.98 -12.95
N VAL A 69 9.94 4.47 -12.62
CA VAL A 69 10.43 4.63 -11.24
C VAL A 69 9.41 5.37 -10.36
N LEU A 70 8.86 6.51 -10.83
CA LEU A 70 7.89 7.29 -10.07
C LEU A 70 6.57 6.56 -9.81
N ARG A 71 6.16 5.63 -10.68
CA ARG A 71 4.99 4.77 -10.48
C ARG A 71 5.29 3.70 -9.44
N ARG A 72 6.47 3.09 -9.48
CA ARG A 72 6.91 2.09 -8.48
C ARG A 72 7.00 2.69 -7.09
N LYS A 73 7.62 3.88 -6.94
CA LYS A 73 7.66 4.60 -5.65
C LYS A 73 6.26 4.86 -5.08
N ALA A 74 5.32 5.29 -5.93
CA ALA A 74 3.93 5.50 -5.50
C ALA A 74 3.23 4.18 -5.09
N MET A 75 3.45 3.10 -5.85
CA MET A 75 2.96 1.76 -5.48
C MET A 75 3.58 1.27 -4.17
N ASN A 76 4.86 1.53 -3.92
CA ASN A 76 5.54 1.15 -2.70
C ASN A 76 4.91 1.83 -1.49
N ALA A 77 4.78 3.16 -1.53
CA ALA A 77 4.17 3.92 -0.44
C ALA A 77 2.74 3.43 -0.15
N LEU A 78 1.94 3.20 -1.20
CA LEU A 78 0.59 2.65 -1.04
C LEU A 78 0.59 1.22 -0.48
N LEU A 79 1.50 0.34 -0.91
CA LEU A 79 1.60 -1.02 -0.37
C LEU A 79 1.97 -1.00 1.11
N MET A 80 2.87 -0.10 1.52
CA MET A 80 3.19 0.11 2.94
C MET A 80 1.93 0.48 3.74
N ALA A 81 1.17 1.48 3.27
CA ALA A 81 -0.07 1.89 3.92
C ALA A 81 -1.11 0.75 3.95
N MET A 82 -1.34 0.07 2.82
CA MET A 82 -2.30 -1.05 2.74
C MET A 82 -1.93 -2.19 3.68
N CYS A 83 -0.64 -2.54 3.77
CA CYS A 83 -0.17 -3.59 4.67
C CYS A 83 -0.30 -3.18 6.13
N PHE A 84 -0.06 -1.90 6.46
CA PHE A 84 -0.24 -1.35 7.81
C PHE A 84 -1.71 -1.39 8.27
N TYR A 85 -2.64 -0.98 7.41
CA TYR A 85 -4.08 -0.96 7.71
C TYR A 85 -4.81 -2.27 7.38
N TYR A 86 -4.08 -3.34 7.08
CA TYR A 86 -4.69 -4.63 6.75
C TYR A 86 -5.37 -5.27 7.96
N ASP A 87 -6.60 -5.75 7.79
CA ASP A 87 -7.30 -6.58 8.76
C ASP A 87 -7.31 -8.06 8.32
N PRO A 88 -6.60 -8.96 9.02
CA PRO A 88 -6.56 -10.38 8.69
C PRO A 88 -7.93 -11.07 8.70
N LEU A 89 -8.88 -10.58 9.50
CA LEU A 89 -10.20 -11.21 9.64
C LEU A 89 -11.08 -10.99 8.41
N SER A 90 -11.21 -9.73 7.99
CA SER A 90 -12.03 -9.34 6.84
C SER A 90 -11.27 -9.37 5.51
N ASN A 91 -9.95 -9.55 5.53
CA ASN A 91 -9.05 -9.41 4.38
C ASN A 91 -9.13 -8.01 3.72
N LYS A 92 -9.55 -6.99 4.48
CA LYS A 92 -9.80 -5.64 3.99
C LYS A 92 -8.76 -4.65 4.54
N VAL A 93 -8.41 -3.64 3.74
CA VAL A 93 -7.65 -2.48 4.19
C VAL A 93 -8.60 -1.49 4.86
N GLN A 94 -8.40 -1.20 6.14
CA GLN A 94 -9.30 -0.41 6.99
C GLN A 94 -9.12 1.11 6.85
N ARG A 95 -8.53 1.57 5.75
CA ARG A 95 -8.25 2.99 5.47
C ARG A 95 -8.69 3.35 4.07
N THR A 96 -9.24 4.55 3.89
CA THR A 96 -9.72 4.97 2.57
C THR A 96 -8.56 5.26 1.63
N PRO A 97 -8.73 5.09 0.30
CA PRO A 97 -7.72 5.47 -0.69
C PRO A 97 -7.31 6.94 -0.58
N ARG A 98 -8.25 7.83 -0.22
CA ARG A 98 -7.99 9.25 -0.01
C ARG A 98 -7.06 9.50 1.18
N ASP A 99 -7.35 8.92 2.33
CA ASP A 99 -6.52 9.12 3.53
C ASP A 99 -5.11 8.56 3.33
N MET A 100 -5.01 7.35 2.76
CA MET A 100 -3.72 6.77 2.40
C MET A 100 -2.95 7.63 1.39
N ALA A 101 -3.63 8.29 0.44
CA ALA A 101 -2.97 9.20 -0.48
C ALA A 101 -2.34 10.41 0.22
N PHE A 102 -2.95 10.92 1.29
CA PHE A 102 -2.35 11.97 2.11
C PHE A 102 -1.17 11.44 2.93
N GLU A 103 -1.37 10.33 3.63
CA GLU A 103 -0.35 9.69 4.48
C GLU A 103 0.89 9.24 3.69
N CYS A 104 0.72 8.91 2.40
CA CYS A 104 1.81 8.55 1.48
C CYS A 104 2.45 9.76 0.77
N GLY A 105 1.96 10.98 0.98
CA GLY A 105 2.40 12.17 0.23
C GLY A 105 2.12 12.08 -1.28
N LEU A 106 1.06 11.38 -1.66
CA LEU A 106 0.61 11.20 -3.05
C LEU A 106 -0.49 12.19 -3.45
N ALA A 107 -1.18 12.78 -2.48
CA ALA A 107 -2.15 13.83 -2.70
C ALA A 107 -1.46 15.11 -3.21
N ARG A 108 -2.13 15.80 -4.14
CA ARG A 108 -1.70 17.09 -4.67
C ARG A 108 -2.78 18.14 -4.38
N HIS A 109 -2.34 19.29 -3.89
CA HIS A 109 -3.17 20.49 -3.83
C HIS A 109 -2.93 21.35 -5.09
N SER A 110 -4.01 21.75 -5.76
CA SER A 110 -3.98 22.77 -6.80
C SER A 110 -3.74 24.16 -6.19
N LEU A 111 -3.47 25.15 -7.04
CA LEU A 111 -3.38 26.56 -6.62
C LEU A 111 -4.72 27.10 -6.09
N THR A 112 -5.83 26.49 -6.51
CA THR A 112 -7.20 26.83 -6.10
C THR A 112 -7.65 26.09 -4.84
N GLY A 113 -6.81 25.23 -4.25
CA GLY A 113 -7.11 24.47 -3.03
C GLY A 113 -7.76 23.10 -3.27
N GLU A 114 -8.00 22.71 -4.52
CA GLU A 114 -8.55 21.41 -4.86
C GLU A 114 -7.54 20.28 -4.61
N VAL A 115 -8.04 19.14 -4.13
CA VAL A 115 -7.21 17.96 -3.82
C VAL A 115 -7.40 16.91 -4.90
N SER A 116 -6.32 16.57 -5.60
CA SER A 116 -6.25 15.41 -6.49
C SER A 116 -5.46 14.27 -5.85
N ILE A 117 -5.99 13.06 -5.98
CA ILE A 117 -5.34 11.80 -5.55
C ILE A 117 -5.04 10.89 -6.76
N GLU A 118 -5.01 11.44 -7.98
CA GLU A 118 -4.82 10.67 -9.22
C GLU A 118 -3.57 9.79 -9.22
N ARG A 119 -2.51 10.25 -8.56
CA ARG A 119 -1.27 9.48 -8.46
C ARG A 119 -1.42 8.23 -7.60
N ALA A 120 -2.22 8.31 -6.54
CA ALA A 120 -2.59 7.14 -5.74
C ALA A 120 -3.54 6.23 -6.53
N VAL A 121 -4.56 6.79 -7.19
CA VAL A 121 -5.49 6.03 -8.04
C VAL A 121 -4.75 5.26 -9.14
N GLY A 122 -3.86 5.91 -9.88
CA GLY A 122 -3.09 5.25 -10.94
C GLY A 122 -2.09 4.20 -10.43
N ALA A 123 -1.60 4.34 -9.20
CA ALA A 123 -0.78 3.31 -8.55
C ALA A 123 -1.65 2.12 -8.09
N LEU A 124 -2.81 2.37 -7.51
CA LEU A 124 -3.78 1.36 -7.11
C LEU A 124 -4.31 0.56 -8.31
N GLU A 125 -4.67 1.25 -9.39
CA GLU A 125 -5.08 0.64 -10.66
C GLU A 125 -3.97 -0.27 -11.23
N SER A 126 -2.70 0.16 -11.12
CA SER A 126 -1.58 -0.69 -11.56
C SER A 126 -1.48 -1.95 -10.68
N LEU A 127 -1.57 -1.81 -9.36
CA LEU A 127 -1.53 -2.93 -8.40
C LEU A 127 -2.63 -3.96 -8.66
N GLU A 128 -3.84 -3.51 -9.01
CA GLU A 128 -4.96 -4.40 -9.36
C GLU A 128 -4.81 -4.96 -10.78
N LYS A 129 -4.86 -4.10 -11.81
CA LYS A 129 -5.02 -4.56 -13.20
C LYS A 129 -3.76 -5.22 -13.74
N ASP A 130 -2.60 -4.63 -13.48
CA ASP A 130 -1.34 -5.11 -14.06
C ASP A 130 -0.77 -6.30 -13.29
N PHE A 131 -0.88 -6.27 -11.95
CA PHE A 131 -0.21 -7.23 -11.08
C PHE A 131 -1.14 -8.21 -10.38
N GLY A 132 -2.42 -7.86 -10.20
CA GLY A 132 -3.38 -8.68 -9.45
C GLY A 132 -3.01 -8.83 -7.98
N PHE A 133 -2.34 -7.85 -7.39
CA PHE A 133 -1.93 -7.84 -5.98
C PHE A 133 -3.04 -7.41 -5.04
N VAL A 134 -3.98 -6.61 -5.55
CA VAL A 134 -5.14 -6.14 -4.81
C VAL A 134 -6.39 -6.33 -5.65
N TYR A 135 -7.53 -6.37 -4.98
CA TYR A 135 -8.87 -6.28 -5.56
C TYR A 135 -9.57 -5.06 -5.00
N CYS A 136 -10.18 -4.26 -5.87
CA CYS A 136 -10.95 -3.08 -5.52
C CYS A 136 -12.44 -3.35 -5.77
N SER A 137 -13.30 -3.04 -4.79
CA SER A 137 -14.75 -3.32 -4.90
C SER A 137 -15.47 -2.51 -5.99
N SER A 138 -14.83 -1.47 -6.53
CA SER A 138 -15.36 -0.68 -7.64
C SER A 138 -14.24 -0.11 -8.51
N ALA A 139 -14.56 0.21 -9.76
CA ALA A 139 -13.68 0.95 -10.66
C ALA A 139 -13.49 2.43 -10.24
N CYS A 140 -14.31 2.93 -9.31
CA CYS A 140 -14.11 4.24 -8.69
C CYS A 140 -13.09 4.09 -7.54
N TYR A 141 -11.82 3.99 -7.90
CA TYR A 141 -10.71 3.75 -6.97
C TYR A 141 -10.60 4.77 -5.82
N ALA A 142 -11.12 5.99 -5.98
CA ALA A 142 -11.06 7.02 -4.95
C ALA A 142 -11.86 6.65 -3.68
N THR A 143 -12.89 5.81 -3.84
CA THR A 143 -13.81 5.41 -2.76
C THR A 143 -13.93 3.89 -2.63
N ALA A 144 -13.14 3.13 -3.37
CA ALA A 144 -13.20 1.68 -3.38
C ALA A 144 -12.72 1.08 -2.05
N GLU A 145 -13.34 -0.03 -1.66
CA GLU A 145 -12.76 -0.91 -0.65
C GLU A 145 -11.64 -1.72 -1.29
N ILE A 146 -10.57 -1.95 -0.53
CA ILE A 146 -9.38 -2.65 -1.02
C ILE A 146 -9.19 -3.94 -0.25
N PHE A 147 -8.93 -5.02 -0.98
CA PHE A 147 -8.65 -6.35 -0.46
C PHE A 147 -7.30 -6.84 -1.00
N LEU A 148 -6.51 -7.51 -0.17
CA LEU A 148 -5.24 -8.10 -0.59
C LEU A 148 -5.48 -9.48 -1.21
N THR A 149 -4.76 -9.80 -2.28
CA THR A 149 -4.92 -11.09 -2.98
C THR A 149 -3.88 -12.11 -2.53
N PRO A 150 -4.14 -13.43 -2.70
CA PRO A 150 -3.14 -14.47 -2.49
C PRO A 150 -1.84 -14.24 -3.25
N ARG A 151 -1.93 -13.63 -4.44
CA ARG A 151 -0.76 -13.32 -5.27
C ARG A 151 0.17 -12.32 -4.60
N LEU A 152 -0.36 -11.29 -3.94
CA LEU A 152 0.50 -10.39 -3.18
C LEU A 152 1.23 -11.13 -2.06
N PHE A 153 0.52 -11.96 -1.30
CA PHE A 153 1.12 -12.73 -0.20
C PHE A 153 2.23 -13.66 -0.69
N GLU A 154 2.03 -14.34 -1.83
CA GLU A 154 3.06 -15.16 -2.46
C GLU A 154 4.32 -14.34 -2.78
N PHE A 155 4.16 -13.19 -3.44
CA PHE A 155 5.30 -12.33 -3.80
C PHE A 155 5.98 -11.66 -2.60
N LEU A 156 5.27 -11.51 -1.48
CA LEU A 156 5.83 -11.04 -0.21
C LEU A 156 6.40 -12.18 0.65
N ASN A 157 6.39 -13.42 0.17
CA ASN A 157 6.80 -14.62 0.90
C ASN A 157 6.03 -14.79 2.23
N VAL A 158 4.71 -14.56 2.19
CA VAL A 158 3.78 -14.73 3.31
C VAL A 158 2.97 -16.00 3.09
N PHE A 159 3.20 -16.99 3.96
CA PHE A 159 2.59 -18.31 3.81
C PHE A 159 1.15 -18.35 4.35
N PRO A 160 0.27 -19.20 3.79
CA PRO A 160 -1.09 -19.39 4.29
C PRO A 160 -1.18 -19.68 5.79
N GLN A 161 -0.22 -20.42 6.35
CA GLN A 161 -0.17 -20.70 7.77
C GLN A 161 -0.04 -19.43 8.62
N SER A 162 0.82 -18.48 8.20
CA SER A 162 0.97 -17.20 8.89
C SER A 162 -0.31 -16.37 8.87
N LEU A 163 -1.10 -16.45 7.78
CA LEU A 163 -2.41 -15.80 7.68
C LEU A 163 -3.45 -16.47 8.59
N SER A 164 -3.47 -17.80 8.66
CA SER A 164 -4.36 -18.56 9.56
C SER A 164 -4.08 -18.25 11.02
N GLU A 165 -2.81 -18.22 11.42
CA GLU A 165 -2.38 -17.84 12.77
C GLU A 165 -2.77 -16.39 13.10
N ALA A 166 -2.60 -15.48 12.14
CA ALA A 166 -3.00 -14.08 12.33
C ALA A 166 -4.52 -13.96 12.53
N LYS A 167 -5.32 -14.68 11.75
CA LYS A 167 -6.77 -14.73 11.90
C LYS A 167 -7.18 -15.26 13.27
N LEU A 168 -6.59 -16.36 13.73
CA LEU A 168 -6.90 -16.93 15.03
C LEU A 168 -6.62 -15.93 16.16
N LYS A 169 -5.43 -15.31 16.15
CA LYS A 169 -5.08 -14.27 17.14
C LYS A 169 -6.03 -13.07 17.13
N CYS A 170 -6.52 -12.67 15.96
CA CYS A 170 -7.48 -11.57 15.87
C CYS A 170 -8.88 -11.99 16.37
N LEU A 171 -9.28 -13.25 16.18
CA LEU A 171 -10.53 -13.78 16.74
C LEU A 171 -10.47 -13.82 18.27
N ASP A 172 -9.39 -14.37 18.82
CA ASP A 172 -9.17 -14.47 20.27
C ASP A 172 -9.18 -13.08 20.93
N ALA A 173 -8.52 -12.10 20.30
CA ALA A 173 -8.53 -10.72 20.79
C ALA A 173 -9.95 -10.10 20.77
N LYS A 174 -10.76 -10.41 19.75
CA LYS A 174 -12.14 -9.91 19.65
C LYS A 174 -13.09 -10.60 20.63
N SER A 175 -12.88 -11.87 20.96
CA SER A 175 -13.69 -12.54 22.00
C SER A 175 -13.36 -11.99 23.39
N CYS A 176 -12.07 -11.84 23.74
CA CYS A 176 -11.69 -11.25 25.03
C CYS A 176 -12.21 -9.82 25.21
N ALA A 177 -12.20 -9.01 24.15
CA ALA A 177 -12.72 -7.64 24.22
C ALA A 177 -14.24 -7.57 24.46
N LYS A 178 -15.01 -8.57 24.01
CA LYS A 178 -16.45 -8.65 24.26
C LYS A 178 -16.74 -9.06 25.70
N GLU A 179 -16.03 -10.07 26.20
CA GLU A 179 -16.17 -10.54 27.58
C GLU A 179 -15.89 -9.42 28.60
N CYS A 180 -14.91 -8.56 28.35
CA CYS A 180 -14.61 -7.40 29.22
C CYS A 180 -15.59 -6.23 29.09
N ALA A 181 -16.49 -6.22 28.10
CA ALA A 181 -17.48 -5.15 27.91
C ALA A 181 -18.85 -5.49 28.53
N ASP A 182 -19.06 -6.76 28.86
CA ASP A 182 -20.28 -7.29 29.49
C ASP A 182 -20.16 -7.41 31.03
N GLU A 183 -19.02 -6.99 31.61
CA GLU A 183 -18.76 -6.80 33.06
C GLU A 183 -18.80 -5.31 33.45
#